data_AF-A0A1V2RQC7-F1
#
_entry.id   AF-A0A1V2RQC7-F1
#
_cell.length_a   1.000
_cell.length_b   1.000
_cell.length_c   1.000
_cell.angle_alpha   90.00
_cell.angle_beta   90.00
_cell.angle_gamma   90.00
#
_symmetry.space_group_name_H-M   'P 1'
#
loop_
_entity.id
_entity.type
_entity.pdbx_description
1 polymer ?
#
loop_
_entity_poly.entity_id
_entity_poly.type
_entity_poly.pdbx_seq_one_letter_code
_entity_poly.pdbx_strand_id
1 'polypeptide(L)'
;MVLLQPDLGAARVTVIGLDGGARTAREADHLLHRLAERLPLPESTHGCTHPLRDPEPRVVLSLTLPDDAAARPVFDRLRDGAAGEDVAAAWGERRAGARAAGAAAGAAAAAAGTGRAVLFPGWRLLTGSLTLGEVFARTAITRAEALGGTVPPASAVLDTRGHVRPELRDGTLLLRLMPARGGRYVPFEIPDPHPCCGARA
;
A
#
# COMPACT_ATOMS: atom_id res chain seq x y z
N MET A 1 -4.83 22.80 38.60
CA MET A 1 -5.81 21.80 38.13
C MET A 1 -5.52 21.54 36.66
N VAL A 2 -4.61 20.61 36.37
CA VAL A 2 -4.25 20.23 35.00
C VAL A 2 -5.33 19.27 34.52
N LEU A 3 -6.10 19.67 33.52
CA LEU A 3 -7.01 18.76 32.83
C LEU A 3 -6.13 17.77 32.04
N LEU A 4 -6.04 16.53 32.52
CA LEU A 4 -5.61 15.41 31.69
C LEU A 4 -6.56 15.36 30.50
N GLN A 5 -6.04 15.62 29.30
CA GLN A 5 -6.72 15.20 28.09
C GLN A 5 -6.78 13.66 28.13
N PRO A 6 -7.96 13.04 27.96
CA PRO A 6 -8.00 11.59 27.82
C PRO A 6 -7.23 11.23 26.55
N ASP A 7 -6.25 10.33 26.68
CA ASP A 7 -5.67 9.62 25.54
C ASP A 7 -6.81 8.93 24.80
N LEU A 8 -7.35 9.60 23.78
CA LEU A 8 -8.11 8.96 22.70
C LEU A 8 -7.12 8.03 22.02
N GLY A 9 -7.00 6.81 22.57
CA GLY A 9 -6.01 5.83 22.14
C GLY A 9 -6.01 5.76 20.63
N ALA A 10 -4.87 6.14 20.03
CA ALA A 10 -4.66 5.96 18.61
C ALA A 10 -5.09 4.53 18.27
N ALA A 11 -6.02 4.39 17.33
CA ALA A 11 -6.54 3.09 16.93
C ALA A 11 -5.35 2.15 16.71
N ARG A 12 -5.27 1.07 17.50
CA ARG A 12 -4.13 0.16 17.49
C ARG A 12 -4.19 -0.68 16.22
N VAL A 13 -3.61 -0.16 15.14
CA VAL A 13 -3.47 -0.91 13.91
C VAL A 13 -2.53 -2.11 14.09
N THR A 14 -2.84 -3.21 13.42
CA THR A 14 -2.05 -4.43 13.41
C THR A 14 -1.47 -4.66 12.02
N VAL A 15 -0.19 -5.01 11.93
CA VAL A 15 0.50 -5.26 10.67
C VAL A 15 0.81 -6.74 10.51
N ILE A 16 0.44 -7.30 9.35
CA ILE A 16 0.92 -8.58 8.85
C ILE A 16 1.86 -8.29 7.68
N GLY A 17 3.12 -8.71 7.79
CA GLY A 17 4.05 -8.66 6.66
C GLY A 17 3.96 -9.95 5.83
N LEU A 18 4.20 -9.86 4.53
CA LEU A 18 4.08 -10.98 3.59
C LEU A 18 5.26 -11.03 2.62
N ASP A 19 5.64 -12.25 2.20
CA ASP A 19 6.59 -12.48 1.11
C ASP A 19 6.09 -13.63 0.22
N GLY A 20 5.64 -13.28 -0.99
CA GLY A 20 5.24 -14.22 -2.04
C GLY A 20 6.30 -14.43 -3.12
N GLY A 21 7.54 -13.96 -2.91
CA GLY A 21 8.64 -14.09 -3.86
C GLY A 21 8.60 -13.13 -5.06
N ALA A 22 7.79 -12.07 -5.00
CA ALA A 22 7.70 -11.07 -6.06
C ALA A 22 9.03 -10.37 -6.30
N ARG A 23 9.45 -10.25 -7.56
CA ARG A 23 10.67 -9.56 -7.99
C ARG A 23 10.38 -8.17 -8.54
N THR A 24 9.14 -7.92 -8.94
CA THR A 24 8.71 -6.62 -9.48
C THR A 24 7.54 -6.04 -8.68
N ALA A 25 7.37 -4.72 -8.75
CA ALA A 25 6.21 -4.04 -8.18
C ALA A 25 4.90 -4.54 -8.79
N ARG A 26 4.89 -4.83 -10.09
CA ARG A 26 3.72 -5.36 -10.80
C ARG A 26 3.29 -6.73 -10.28
N GLU A 27 4.23 -7.65 -10.09
CA GLU A 27 3.95 -8.96 -9.49
C GLU A 27 3.39 -8.82 -8.07
N ALA A 28 3.97 -7.93 -7.28
CA ALA A 28 3.55 -7.63 -5.92
C ALA A 28 2.14 -7.02 -5.85
N ASP A 29 1.81 -6.07 -6.73
CA ASP A 29 0.49 -5.46 -6.83
C ASP A 29 -0.57 -6.51 -7.22
N HIS A 30 -0.28 -7.34 -8.22
CA HIS A 30 -1.17 -8.42 -8.63
C HIS A 30 -1.40 -9.43 -7.49
N LEU A 31 -0.35 -9.77 -6.74
CA LEU A 31 -0.47 -10.64 -5.57
C LEU A 31 -1.38 -10.01 -4.51
N LEU A 32 -1.23 -8.72 -4.20
CA LEU A 32 -2.11 -8.02 -3.27
C LEU A 32 -3.59 -8.04 -3.71
N HIS A 33 -3.87 -7.83 -5.00
CA HIS A 33 -5.25 -7.91 -5.51
C HIS A 33 -5.83 -9.33 -5.39
N ARG A 34 -5.06 -10.37 -5.76
CA ARG A 34 -5.51 -11.77 -5.59
C ARG A 34 -5.73 -12.13 -4.13
N LEU A 35 -4.86 -11.67 -3.23
CA LEU A 35 -5.05 -11.87 -1.79
C LEU A 35 -6.30 -11.13 -1.29
N ALA A 36 -6.59 -9.93 -1.80
CA ALA A 36 -7.79 -9.18 -1.41
C ALA A 36 -9.11 -9.86 -1.82
N GLU A 37 -9.09 -10.69 -2.85
CA GLU A 37 -10.25 -11.50 -3.27
C GLU A 37 -10.45 -12.74 -2.41
N ARG A 38 -9.39 -13.20 -1.74
CA ARG A 38 -9.36 -14.51 -1.07
C ARG A 38 -9.28 -14.42 0.45
N LEU A 39 -8.87 -13.29 0.99
CA LEU A 39 -8.72 -13.04 2.42
C LEU A 39 -9.92 -12.22 2.93
N PRO A 40 -10.36 -12.44 4.17
CA PRO A 40 -11.44 -11.67 4.79
C PRO A 40 -10.92 -10.29 5.25
N LEU A 41 -10.52 -9.43 4.30
CA LEU A 41 -9.97 -8.11 4.61
C LEU A 41 -11.11 -7.10 4.88
N PRO A 42 -11.09 -6.38 6.02
CA PRO A 42 -11.94 -5.22 6.23
C PRO A 42 -11.71 -4.13 5.16
N GLU A 43 -12.74 -3.31 4.89
CA GLU A 43 -12.62 -2.18 3.94
C GLU A 43 -11.55 -1.15 4.34
N SER A 44 -11.26 -1.06 5.64
CA SER A 44 -10.23 -0.20 6.23
C SER A 44 -8.80 -0.71 6.03
N THR A 45 -8.61 -1.90 5.46
CA THR A 45 -7.27 -2.49 5.26
C THR A 45 -6.44 -1.68 4.28
N HIS A 46 -5.20 -1.45 4.65
CA HIS A 46 -4.18 -0.93 3.74
C HIS A 46 -3.22 -2.06 3.34
N GLY A 47 -2.99 -2.23 2.05
CA GLY A 47 -2.06 -3.17 1.48
C GLY A 47 -0.94 -2.43 0.76
N CYS A 48 0.30 -2.58 1.21
CA CYS A 48 1.44 -1.85 0.66
C CYS A 48 2.51 -2.80 0.12
N THR A 49 3.24 -2.33 -0.90
CA THR A 49 4.47 -2.96 -1.39
C THR A 49 5.70 -2.21 -0.89
N HIS A 50 6.77 -2.96 -0.62
CA HIS A 50 8.03 -2.48 -0.07
C HIS A 50 9.21 -3.09 -0.84
N PRO A 51 9.89 -2.32 -1.69
CA PRO A 51 11.09 -2.78 -2.37
C PRO A 51 12.23 -3.00 -1.36
N LEU A 52 12.79 -4.20 -1.33
CA LEU A 52 14.02 -4.52 -0.60
C LEU A 52 15.16 -4.65 -1.62
N ARG A 53 16.30 -4.04 -1.32
CA ARG A 53 17.50 -4.10 -2.18
C ARG A 53 18.45 -5.23 -1.79
N ASP A 54 18.53 -5.53 -0.50
CA ASP A 54 19.48 -6.49 0.09
C ASP A 54 18.75 -7.61 0.85
N PRO A 55 19.32 -8.83 0.93
CA PRO A 55 20.54 -9.29 0.23
C PRO A 55 20.31 -9.60 -1.26
N GLU A 56 19.04 -9.71 -1.69
CA GLU A 56 18.66 -9.82 -3.10
C GLU A 56 17.44 -8.94 -3.37
N PRO A 57 17.40 -8.22 -4.50
CA PRO A 57 16.24 -7.45 -4.91
C PRO A 57 14.95 -8.27 -4.91
N ARG A 58 13.96 -7.79 -4.17
CA ARG A 58 12.60 -8.36 -4.10
C ARG A 58 11.61 -7.31 -3.62
N VAL A 59 10.33 -7.60 -3.77
CA VAL A 59 9.24 -6.75 -3.27
C VAL A 59 8.44 -7.54 -2.23
N VAL A 60 8.52 -7.11 -0.98
CA VAL A 60 7.71 -7.67 0.11
C VAL A 60 6.46 -6.84 0.31
N LEU A 61 5.46 -7.38 1.01
CA LEU A 61 4.16 -6.74 1.18
C LEU A 61 3.86 -6.54 2.67
N SER A 62 2.87 -5.69 2.94
CA SER A 62 2.23 -5.62 4.24
C SER A 62 0.73 -5.45 4.10
N LEU A 63 -0.01 -5.95 5.09
CA LEU A 63 -1.41 -5.64 5.34
C LEU A 63 -1.50 -4.95 6.70
N THR A 64 -1.98 -3.71 6.72
CA THR A 64 -2.31 -2.97 7.94
C THR A 64 -3.81 -3.10 8.16
N LEU A 65 -4.18 -3.72 9.27
CA LEU A 65 -5.55 -4.02 9.70
C LEU A 65 -5.92 -3.18 10.93
N PRO A 66 -7.22 -3.00 11.22
CA PRO A 66 -7.68 -2.20 12.35
C PRO A 66 -7.18 -2.66 13.71
N ASP A 67 -7.06 -3.96 13.92
CA ASP A 67 -6.68 -4.59 15.18
C ASP A 67 -6.30 -6.08 15.01
N ASP A 68 -5.94 -6.73 16.12
CA ASP A 68 -5.60 -8.14 16.19
C ASP A 68 -6.78 -9.08 15.89
N ALA A 69 -8.02 -8.66 16.15
CA ALA A 69 -9.21 -9.46 15.89
C ALA A 69 -9.46 -9.57 14.38
N ALA A 70 -9.23 -8.49 13.62
CA ALA A 70 -9.23 -8.50 12.16
C ALA A 70 -8.01 -9.25 11.58
N ALA A 71 -6.84 -9.11 12.20
CA ALA A 71 -5.61 -9.76 11.73
C ALA A 71 -5.64 -11.29 11.89
N ARG A 72 -6.29 -11.80 12.94
CA ARG A 72 -6.30 -13.23 13.26
C ARG A 72 -6.83 -14.14 12.14
N PRO A 73 -8.05 -13.97 11.61
CA PRO A 73 -8.58 -14.82 10.55
C PRO A 73 -7.78 -14.69 9.24
N VAL A 74 -7.19 -13.52 8.98
CA VAL A 74 -6.31 -13.30 7.82
C VAL A 74 -5.03 -14.12 7.96
N PHE A 75 -4.35 -14.03 9.11
CA PHE A 75 -3.13 -14.79 9.38
C PHE A 75 -3.38 -16.31 9.39
N ASP A 76 -4.46 -16.77 10.01
CA ASP A 76 -4.80 -18.20 10.05
C ASP A 76 -4.99 -18.75 8.63
N ARG A 77 -5.70 -18.01 7.76
CA ARG A 77 -5.91 -18.41 6.35
C ARG A 77 -4.62 -18.43 5.51
N LEU A 78 -3.69 -17.51 5.78
CA LEU A 78 -2.36 -17.49 5.16
C LEU A 78 -1.53 -18.69 5.63
N ARG A 79 -1.49 -18.94 6.94
CA ARG A 79 -0.78 -20.07 7.53
C ARG A 79 -1.28 -21.42 6.99
N ASP A 80 -2.59 -21.55 6.86
CA ASP A 80 -3.22 -22.81 6.44
C ASP A 80 -3.16 -22.99 4.90
N GLY A 81 -2.53 -22.07 4.17
CA GLY A 81 -2.39 -22.13 2.71
C GLY A 81 -3.70 -21.92 1.94
N ALA A 82 -4.78 -21.55 2.63
CA ALA A 82 -6.11 -21.37 2.05
C ALA A 82 -6.23 -20.09 1.19
N ALA A 83 -5.23 -19.19 1.30
CA ALA A 83 -5.01 -18.11 0.35
C ALA A 83 -4.47 -18.58 -1.01
N GLY A 84 -4.14 -19.88 -1.15
CA GLY A 84 -3.69 -20.61 -2.35
C GLY A 84 -2.68 -19.88 -3.23
N GLU A 85 -1.76 -19.20 -2.56
CA GLU A 85 -0.56 -18.60 -3.08
C GLU A 85 0.57 -19.09 -2.15
N ASP A 86 1.77 -19.33 -2.67
CA ASP A 86 2.94 -19.63 -1.85
C ASP A 86 3.44 -18.33 -1.18
N VAL A 87 2.76 -17.93 -0.11
CA VAL A 87 3.00 -16.68 0.61
C VAL A 87 3.42 -16.98 2.04
N ALA A 88 4.60 -16.48 2.42
CA ALA A 88 4.99 -16.43 3.81
C ALA A 88 4.33 -15.23 4.52
N ALA A 89 4.06 -15.38 5.81
CA ALA A 89 3.43 -14.35 6.63
C ALA A 89 4.15 -14.17 7.99
N ALA A 90 4.18 -12.93 8.48
CA ALA A 90 4.74 -12.57 9.77
C ALA A 90 3.79 -11.62 10.51
N TRP A 91 3.46 -11.94 11.76
CA TRP A 91 2.63 -11.10 12.64
C TRP A 91 3.09 -11.23 14.10
N GLY A 92 3.61 -10.14 14.69
CA GLY A 92 4.25 -10.19 16.01
C GLY A 92 5.42 -11.18 15.99
N GLU A 93 5.39 -12.19 16.87
CA GLU A 93 6.35 -13.31 16.88
C GLU A 93 5.94 -14.50 15.99
N ARG A 94 4.72 -14.48 15.42
CA ARG A 94 4.18 -15.58 14.63
C ARG A 94 4.74 -15.55 13.22
N ARG A 95 5.12 -16.72 12.69
CA ARG A 95 5.67 -16.89 11.34
C ARG A 95 4.98 -18.06 10.65
N ALA A 96 4.77 -17.95 9.33
CA ALA A 96 4.28 -19.03 8.48
C ALA A 96 4.95 -18.96 7.10
N GLY A 97 5.18 -20.13 6.49
CA GLY A 97 5.79 -20.25 5.15
C GLY A 97 7.31 -20.12 5.12
N ALA A 98 7.93 -20.55 4.02
CA ALA A 98 9.38 -20.66 3.89
C ALA A 98 10.12 -19.29 3.85
N ARG A 99 9.44 -18.23 3.39
CA ARG A 99 10.01 -16.87 3.24
C ARG A 99 9.71 -15.95 4.45
N ALA A 100 9.60 -16.54 5.65
CA ALA A 100 9.21 -15.82 6.87
C ALA A 100 10.08 -14.59 7.19
N ALA A 101 11.37 -14.59 6.84
CA ALA A 101 12.26 -13.44 7.02
C ALA A 101 11.86 -12.25 6.12
N GLY A 102 11.52 -12.50 4.86
CA GLY A 102 11.02 -11.46 3.96
C GLY A 102 9.66 -10.92 4.41
N ALA A 103 8.79 -11.81 4.89
CA ALA A 103 7.52 -11.41 5.49
C ALA A 103 7.75 -10.49 6.71
N ALA A 104 8.70 -10.82 7.60
CA ALA A 104 9.06 -9.95 8.72
C ALA A 104 9.61 -8.58 8.27
N ALA A 105 10.41 -8.55 7.20
CA ALA A 105 10.89 -7.31 6.60
C ALA A 105 9.75 -6.43 6.07
N GLY A 106 8.70 -7.03 5.48
CA GLY A 106 7.50 -6.31 5.05
C GLY A 106 6.74 -5.68 6.22
N ALA A 107 6.64 -6.38 7.35
CA ALA A 107 6.05 -5.81 8.57
C ALA A 107 6.88 -4.64 9.11
N ALA A 108 8.21 -4.77 9.11
CA ALA A 108 9.12 -3.72 9.55
C ALA A 108 9.07 -2.47 8.65
N ALA A 109 9.01 -2.65 7.33
CA ALA A 109 8.90 -1.54 6.37
C ALA A 109 7.59 -0.74 6.53
N ALA A 110 6.49 -1.43 6.82
CA ALA A 110 5.22 -0.81 7.14
C ALA A 110 5.25 -0.05 8.48
N ALA A 111 5.89 -0.62 9.51
CA ALA A 111 6.09 0.05 10.80
C ALA A 111 6.96 1.33 10.68
N ALA A 112 7.90 1.34 9.73
CA ALA A 112 8.67 2.53 9.37
C ALA A 112 7.88 3.58 8.57
N GLY A 113 6.61 3.32 8.25
CA GLY A 113 5.73 4.26 7.56
C GLY A 113 6.11 4.50 6.10
N THR A 114 6.74 3.51 5.46
CA THR A 114 7.19 3.57 4.06
C THR A 114 6.37 2.63 3.18
N GLY A 115 6.42 2.84 1.85
CA GLY A 115 5.86 1.92 0.86
C GLY A 115 4.94 2.59 -0.15
N ARG A 116 4.43 1.76 -1.08
CA ARG A 116 3.41 2.16 -2.06
C ARG A 116 2.12 1.41 -1.76
N ALA A 117 1.02 2.14 -1.56
CA ALA A 117 -0.27 1.51 -1.29
C ALA A 117 -0.91 1.02 -2.59
N VAL A 118 -1.50 -0.17 -2.52
CA VAL A 118 -2.23 -0.86 -3.59
C VAL A 118 -3.67 -1.11 -3.18
N LEU A 119 -3.85 -1.50 -1.90
CA LEU A 119 -5.16 -1.61 -1.27
C LEU A 119 -5.27 -0.50 -0.23
N PHE A 120 -6.39 0.21 -0.22
CA PHE A 120 -6.73 1.23 0.76
C PHE A 120 -8.21 1.62 0.60
N PRO A 121 -8.89 2.17 1.62
CA PRO A 121 -10.29 2.56 1.51
C PRO A 121 -10.58 3.35 0.22
N GLY A 122 -11.52 2.87 -0.58
CA GLY A 122 -11.92 3.49 -1.85
C GLY A 122 -11.04 3.19 -3.07
N TRP A 123 -10.00 2.35 -2.97
CA TRP A 123 -9.08 2.07 -4.10
C TRP A 123 -9.79 1.61 -5.38
N ARG A 124 -10.88 0.83 -5.26
CA ARG A 124 -11.68 0.34 -6.41
C ARG A 124 -12.44 1.44 -7.15
N LEU A 125 -12.60 2.62 -6.55
CA LEU A 125 -13.32 3.75 -7.15
C LEU A 125 -12.42 4.58 -8.07
N LEU A 126 -11.11 4.34 -8.07
CA LEU A 126 -10.12 5.09 -8.84
C LEU A 126 -10.02 4.59 -10.28
N THR A 127 -11.10 4.76 -11.03
CA THR A 127 -11.20 4.37 -12.44
C THR A 127 -11.59 5.55 -13.32
N GLY A 128 -11.01 5.64 -14.51
CA GLY A 128 -11.33 6.70 -15.47
C GLY A 128 -10.78 8.07 -15.07
N SER A 129 -11.56 9.13 -15.31
CA SER A 129 -11.20 10.51 -14.96
C SER A 129 -12.01 11.00 -13.76
N LEU A 130 -11.32 11.57 -12.77
CA LEU A 130 -11.91 12.09 -11.53
C LEU A 130 -11.27 13.43 -11.21
N THR A 131 -11.99 14.33 -10.54
CA THR A 131 -11.37 15.48 -9.88
C THR A 131 -10.59 15.04 -8.65
N LEU A 132 -9.56 15.79 -8.25
CA LEU A 132 -8.85 15.50 -7.00
C LEU A 132 -9.77 15.62 -5.78
N GLY A 133 -10.77 16.50 -5.82
CA GLY A 133 -11.81 16.59 -4.79
C GLY A 133 -12.62 15.30 -4.65
N GLU A 134 -13.01 14.67 -5.77
CA GLU A 134 -13.68 13.36 -5.74
C GLU A 134 -12.76 12.25 -5.21
N VAL A 135 -11.48 12.27 -5.57
CA VAL A 135 -10.48 11.32 -5.06
C VAL A 135 -10.38 11.42 -3.54
N PHE A 136 -10.23 12.62 -2.99
CA PHE A 136 -10.10 12.84 -1.54
C PHE A 136 -11.40 12.53 -0.79
N ALA A 137 -12.56 12.80 -1.38
CA ALA A 137 -13.85 12.54 -0.74
C ALA A 137 -14.21 11.05 -0.69
N ARG A 138 -13.65 10.23 -1.61
CA ARG A 138 -14.06 8.83 -1.80
C ARG A 138 -13.01 7.81 -1.40
N THR A 139 -11.79 8.25 -1.10
CA THR A 139 -10.67 7.35 -0.81
C THR A 139 -9.87 7.80 0.41
N ALA A 140 -8.99 6.93 0.89
CA ALA A 140 -8.03 7.26 1.95
C ALA A 140 -6.88 8.18 1.49
N ILE A 141 -6.84 8.60 0.22
CA ILE A 141 -5.86 9.57 -0.26
C ILE A 141 -6.20 10.93 0.33
N THR A 142 -5.27 11.53 1.05
CA THR A 142 -5.49 12.83 1.72
C THR A 142 -4.71 13.97 1.09
N ARG A 143 -3.70 13.66 0.26
CA ARG A 143 -2.85 14.66 -0.36
C ARG A 143 -2.50 14.27 -1.79
N ALA A 144 -2.38 15.28 -2.65
CA ALA A 144 -1.79 15.13 -3.97
C ALA A 144 -0.74 16.21 -4.22
N GLU A 145 0.34 15.83 -4.90
CA GLU A 145 1.44 16.74 -5.23
C GLU A 145 1.99 16.38 -6.61
N ALA A 146 2.05 17.38 -7.49
CA ALA A 146 2.69 17.24 -8.78
C ALA A 146 4.22 17.32 -8.63
N LEU A 147 4.95 16.71 -9.58
CA LEU A 147 6.40 16.85 -9.65
C LEU A 147 6.81 18.33 -9.61
N GLY A 148 7.84 18.64 -8.81
CA GLY A 148 8.26 20.01 -8.53
C GLY A 148 7.60 20.66 -7.31
N GLY A 149 6.73 19.93 -6.58
CA GLY A 149 6.16 20.39 -5.30
C GLY A 149 4.84 21.14 -5.42
N THR A 150 4.33 21.34 -6.64
CA THR A 150 3.06 22.02 -6.88
C THR A 150 1.89 21.21 -6.33
N VAL A 151 1.03 21.84 -5.52
CA VAL A 151 -0.22 21.25 -5.04
C VAL A 151 -1.36 21.68 -5.99
N PRO A 152 -1.95 20.77 -6.78
CA PRO A 152 -3.05 21.13 -7.67
C PRO A 152 -4.34 21.41 -6.88
N PRO A 153 -5.25 22.26 -7.39
CA PRO A 153 -6.53 22.52 -6.75
C PRO A 153 -7.43 21.27 -6.79
N ALA A 154 -8.40 21.19 -5.88
CA ALA A 154 -9.35 20.07 -5.83
C ALA A 154 -10.16 19.89 -7.13
N SER A 155 -10.34 20.95 -7.92
CA SER A 155 -11.00 20.91 -9.23
C SER A 155 -10.14 20.33 -10.35
N ALA A 156 -8.85 20.10 -10.13
CA ALA A 156 -7.95 19.52 -11.13
C ALA A 156 -8.39 18.09 -11.48
N VAL A 157 -8.39 17.76 -12.78
CA VAL A 157 -8.80 16.45 -13.29
C VAL A 157 -7.61 15.51 -13.33
N LEU A 158 -7.73 14.38 -12.65
CA LEU A 158 -6.86 13.21 -12.70
C LEU A 158 -7.41 12.19 -13.70
N ASP A 159 -6.63 11.84 -14.71
CA ASP A 159 -6.83 10.61 -15.47
C ASP A 159 -6.06 9.48 -14.76
N THR A 160 -6.79 8.57 -14.14
CA THR A 160 -6.23 7.48 -13.31
C THR A 160 -5.43 6.47 -14.11
N ARG A 161 -5.66 6.36 -15.43
CA ARG A 161 -5.05 5.36 -16.32
C ARG A 161 -5.18 3.91 -15.83
N GLY A 162 -6.16 3.64 -14.96
CA GLY A 162 -6.34 2.35 -14.31
C GLY A 162 -5.19 1.93 -13.39
N HIS A 163 -4.32 2.86 -12.96
CA HIS A 163 -3.18 2.56 -12.11
C HIS A 163 -2.83 3.71 -11.17
N VAL A 164 -3.17 3.56 -9.89
CA VAL A 164 -2.94 4.58 -8.86
C VAL A 164 -2.22 3.94 -7.67
N ARG A 165 -0.99 4.39 -7.39
CA ARG A 165 -0.12 3.87 -6.32
C ARG A 165 0.40 5.00 -5.42
N PRO A 166 -0.41 5.51 -4.49
CA PRO A 166 0.03 6.59 -3.60
C PRO A 166 1.15 6.11 -2.67
N GLU A 167 1.98 7.05 -2.25
CA GLU A 167 3.04 6.85 -1.25
C GLU A 167 2.41 6.79 0.12
N LEU A 168 2.75 5.77 0.92
CA LEU A 168 2.58 5.87 2.35
C LEU A 168 3.72 6.74 2.88
N ARG A 169 3.37 7.89 3.44
CA ARG A 169 4.32 8.84 4.00
C ARG A 169 3.72 9.52 5.22
N ASP A 170 4.45 9.44 6.34
CA ASP A 170 4.05 10.04 7.62
C ASP A 170 2.63 9.61 8.04
N GLY A 171 2.28 8.35 7.78
CA GLY A 171 0.95 7.79 8.08
C GLY A 171 -0.18 8.22 7.15
N THR A 172 0.12 8.97 6.09
CA THR A 172 -0.85 9.46 5.11
C THR A 172 -0.57 8.93 3.70
N LEU A 173 -1.61 8.89 2.86
CA LEU A 173 -1.47 8.52 1.45
C LEU A 173 -1.31 9.77 0.58
N LEU A 174 -0.10 9.92 0.03
CA LEU A 174 0.27 11.00 -0.89
C LEU A 174 0.23 10.49 -2.34
N LEU A 175 -0.64 11.07 -3.16
CA LEU A 175 -0.67 10.81 -4.58
C LEU A 175 0.29 11.73 -5.35
N ARG A 176 1.36 11.14 -5.91
CA ARG A 176 2.27 11.85 -6.82
C ARG A 176 1.69 11.96 -8.22
N LEU A 177 1.78 13.15 -8.81
CA LEU A 177 1.17 13.47 -10.10
C LEU A 177 2.16 14.04 -11.12
N MET A 178 1.86 13.84 -12.40
CA MET A 178 2.50 14.51 -13.52
C MET A 178 1.47 15.35 -14.28
N PRO A 179 1.80 16.59 -14.71
CA PRO A 179 0.96 17.33 -15.64
C PRO A 179 0.79 16.56 -16.96
N ALA A 180 -0.41 16.65 -17.54
CA ALA A 180 -0.77 16.07 -18.82
C ALA A 180 -1.44 17.13 -19.72
N ARG A 181 -1.60 16.81 -21.01
CA ARG A 181 -2.25 17.70 -21.98
C ARG A 181 -3.66 18.10 -21.53
N GLY A 182 -4.04 19.34 -21.84
CA GLY A 182 -5.38 19.86 -21.54
C GLY A 182 -5.59 20.23 -20.07
N GLY A 183 -4.53 20.57 -19.34
CA GLY A 183 -4.63 20.98 -17.93
C GLY A 183 -4.99 19.84 -16.96
N ARG A 184 -4.76 18.59 -17.38
CA ARG A 184 -5.04 17.38 -16.59
C ARG A 184 -3.80 16.92 -15.84
N TYR A 185 -3.99 15.98 -14.95
CA TYR A 185 -2.94 15.26 -14.24
C TYR A 185 -3.08 13.76 -14.45
N VAL A 186 -1.97 13.05 -14.30
CA VAL A 186 -1.90 11.58 -14.33
C VAL A 186 -1.05 11.11 -13.15
N PRO A 187 -1.25 9.89 -12.63
CA PRO A 187 -0.36 9.33 -11.64
C PRO A 187 1.09 9.33 -12.11
N PHE A 188 2.02 9.63 -11.20
CA PHE A 188 3.46 9.58 -11.46
C PHE A 188 3.93 8.16 -11.74
N GLU A 189 3.44 7.20 -10.94
CA GLU A 189 3.75 5.79 -11.09
C GLU A 189 3.11 5.24 -12.37
N ILE A 190 3.88 4.43 -13.10
CA ILE A 190 3.42 3.71 -14.29
C ILE A 190 3.47 2.20 -14.02
N PRO A 191 2.54 1.39 -14.56
CA PRO A 191 2.45 -0.05 -14.24
C PRO A 191 3.69 -0.87 -14.56
N ASP A 192 4.42 -0.47 -15.60
CA ASP A 192 5.60 -1.13 -16.11
C ASP A 192 6.67 -0.08 -16.42
N PRO A 193 7.33 0.44 -15.38
CA PRO A 193 8.39 1.42 -15.58
C PRO A 193 9.54 0.69 -16.25
N HIS A 194 9.79 1.05 -17.51
CA HIS A 194 11.03 0.64 -18.16
C HIS A 194 12.19 1.13 -17.28
N PRO A 195 13.15 0.27 -16.94
CA PRO A 195 14.27 0.69 -16.11
C PRO A 195 14.98 1.85 -16.82
N CYS A 196 14.88 3.04 -16.23
CA CYS A 196 15.68 4.17 -16.70
C CYS A 196 17.14 3.80 -16.42
N CYS A 197 17.95 3.72 -17.48
CA CYS A 197 19.37 3.41 -17.42
C CYS A 197 20.07 4.26 -16.34
N GLY A 198 20.40 3.65 -15.20
CA GLY A 198 20.92 4.39 -14.05
C GLY A 198 21.07 3.59 -12.76
N ALA A 199 21.53 2.33 -12.84
CA ALA A 199 22.09 1.63 -11.69
C ALA A 199 23.13 0.61 -12.18
N ARG A 200 24.33 1.12 -12.49
CA ARG A 200 25.57 0.34 -12.46
C ARG A 200 26.40 0.89 -11.31
N ALA A 201 26.69 0.05 -10.34
CA ALA A 201 27.98 -0.03 -9.65
C ALA A 201 28.13 -1.49 -9.21
#